data_AF-A0A392QB30-F1
#
_entry.id   AF-A0A392QB30-F1
#
_cell.length_a   1.000
_cell.length_b   1.000
_cell.length_c   1.000
_cell.angle_alpha   90.00
_cell.angle_beta   90.00
_cell.angle_gamma   90.00
#
_symmetry.space_group_name_H-M   'P 1'
#
loop_
_entity.id
_entity.type
_entity.pdbx_description
1 polymer ?
#
loop_
_entity_poly.entity_id
_entity_poly.type
_entity_poly.pdbx_seq_one_letter_code
_entity_poly.pdbx_strand_id
1 'polypeptide(L)'
;MRVYYVKIDELTLSILIQGCDGSILLNSTNKQAEKDAPPNLTVRGFDFIDRIKSLVEAECPGVVSCADIIALSARDSIAATGGPYWKVPTGRRDGVISNLVEARNNIPAPFHNIT
;
A
#
# COMPACT_ATOMS: atom_id res chain seq x y z
N MET A 1 -13.72 21.27 -7.25
CA MET A 1 -14.93 20.52 -7.64
C MET A 1 -15.22 19.52 -6.53
N ARG A 2 -16.48 19.42 -6.11
CA ARG A 2 -16.98 18.94 -4.81
C ARG A 2 -16.38 17.63 -4.28
N VAL A 3 -15.99 17.66 -3.01
CA VAL A 3 -15.69 16.50 -2.16
C VAL A 3 -16.99 15.77 -1.89
N TYR A 4 -17.07 14.50 -2.26
CA TYR A 4 -18.19 13.62 -1.90
C TYR A 4 -17.71 12.53 -0.94
N TYR A 5 -18.61 12.26 -0.01
CA TYR A 5 -18.45 11.61 1.29
C TYR A 5 -17.73 10.26 1.27
N VAL A 6 -16.86 10.13 2.28
CA VAL A 6 -16.31 8.89 2.83
C VAL A 6 -17.45 7.92 3.17
N LYS A 7 -17.38 6.70 2.64
CA LYS A 7 -18.11 5.54 3.17
C LYS A 7 -17.09 4.41 3.35
N ILE A 8 -16.76 4.19 4.61
CA ILE A 8 -15.91 3.14 5.15
C ILE A 8 -16.80 1.91 5.30
N ASP A 9 -16.46 0.79 4.68
CA ASP A 9 -16.83 -0.57 5.12
C ASP A 9 -15.80 -1.57 4.51
N GLU A 10 -15.01 -2.19 5.40
CA GLU A 10 -14.15 -3.39 5.24
C GLU A 10 -13.07 -3.47 4.14
N LEU A 11 -11.97 -2.71 4.29
CA LEU A 11 -10.58 -3.14 3.95
C LEU A 11 -9.56 -2.07 4.37
N THR A 12 -9.58 -1.67 5.65
CA THR A 12 -8.51 -0.88 6.26
C THR A 12 -7.36 -1.80 6.65
N LEU A 13 -6.53 -2.18 5.68
CA LEU A 13 -5.27 -2.90 5.95
C LEU A 13 -4.01 -2.11 5.53
N SER A 14 -4.17 -0.92 4.92
CA SER A 14 -3.04 -0.10 4.43
C SER A 14 -2.96 1.31 5.06
N ILE A 15 -3.75 1.63 6.09
CA ILE A 15 -3.80 2.98 6.70
C ILE A 15 -2.96 3.11 8.00
N LEU A 16 -2.33 2.03 8.46
CA LEU A 16 -1.77 2.00 9.82
C LEU A 16 -0.39 2.68 9.95
N ILE A 17 0.36 2.92 8.86
CA ILE A 17 1.72 3.46 8.90
C ILE A 17 1.80 4.67 7.97
N GLN A 18 1.96 5.89 8.48
CA GLN A 18 2.06 7.18 7.73
C GLN A 18 1.05 7.44 6.58
N GLY A 19 0.05 6.58 6.37
CA GLY A 19 -0.94 6.64 5.29
C GLY A 19 -0.69 5.61 4.17
N CYS A 20 -1.46 5.73 3.08
CA CYS A 20 -1.22 4.97 1.86
C CYS A 20 -0.26 5.76 0.96
N ASP A 21 1.04 5.71 1.23
CA ASP A 21 2.05 6.48 0.48
C ASP A 21 3.11 5.57 -0.18
N GLY A 22 2.99 4.25 -0.06
CA GLY A 22 3.92 3.32 -0.71
C GLY A 22 5.30 3.21 -0.06
N SER A 23 5.50 3.77 1.14
CA SER A 23 6.74 3.69 1.93
C SER A 23 7.25 2.26 2.15
N ILE A 24 6.35 1.27 2.18
CA ILE A 24 6.68 -0.16 2.32
C ILE A 24 7.48 -0.73 1.14
N LEU A 25 7.45 -0.07 -0.02
CA LEU A 25 8.24 -0.48 -1.20
C LEU A 25 9.69 -0.02 -1.10
N LEU A 26 10.02 0.90 -0.19
CA LEU A 26 11.37 1.41 -0.02
C LEU A 26 12.26 0.36 0.66
N ASN A 27 13.47 0.19 0.14
CA ASN A 27 14.49 -0.67 0.73
C ASN A 27 15.46 0.16 1.60
N SER A 28 15.98 -0.43 2.67
CA SER A 28 16.99 0.20 3.53
C SER A 28 18.31 -0.58 3.49
N THR A 29 19.43 0.14 3.49
CA THR A 29 20.78 -0.46 3.61
C THR A 29 21.05 -1.01 5.01
N ASN A 30 20.38 -0.46 6.04
CA ASN A 30 20.65 -0.78 7.45
C ASN A 30 19.55 -1.63 8.09
N LYS A 31 18.67 -2.25 7.29
CA LYS A 31 17.51 -3.04 7.74
C LYS A 31 16.56 -2.26 8.66
N GLN A 32 16.33 -0.98 8.33
CA GLN A 32 15.44 -0.09 9.08
C GLN A 32 14.18 0.29 8.29
N ALA A 33 13.96 -0.29 7.10
CA ALA A 33 12.75 -0.03 6.34
C ALA A 33 11.56 -0.79 6.93
N GLU A 34 10.35 -0.36 6.59
CA GLU A 34 9.12 -1.06 6.96
C GLU A 34 9.12 -2.51 6.47
N LYS A 35 9.71 -2.77 5.29
CA LYS A 35 9.83 -4.11 4.71
C LYS A 35 10.65 -5.07 5.59
N ASP A 36 11.56 -4.55 6.40
CA ASP A 36 12.38 -5.32 7.34
C ASP A 36 11.69 -5.53 8.70
N ALA A 37 10.53 -4.91 8.93
CA ALA A 37 9.81 -5.05 10.19
C ALA A 37 9.28 -6.49 10.35
N PRO A 38 9.35 -7.08 11.56
CA PRO A 38 8.82 -8.42 11.83
C PRO A 38 7.42 -8.71 11.24
N PRO A 39 6.42 -7.80 11.33
CA PRO A 39 5.11 -8.05 10.70
C PRO A 39 5.15 -8.14 9.17
N ASN A 40 6.08 -7.45 8.52
CA ASN A 40 6.15 -7.33 7.05
C ASN A 40 7.03 -8.38 6.37
N LEU A 41 7.80 -9.17 7.14
CA LEU A 41 8.66 -10.24 6.59
C LEU A 41 7.89 -11.30 5.79
N THR A 42 6.58 -11.39 5.98
CA THR A 42 5.71 -12.34 5.27
C THR A 42 5.05 -11.77 4.02
N VAL A 43 5.13 -10.45 3.80
CA VAL A 43 4.53 -9.76 2.65
C VAL A 43 5.23 -10.18 1.36
N ARG A 44 4.45 -10.38 0.30
CA ARG A 44 4.92 -10.83 -1.02
C ARG A 44 4.35 -9.95 -2.12
N GLY A 45 4.86 -10.09 -3.34
CA GLY A 45 4.35 -9.40 -4.52
C GLY A 45 5.03 -8.07 -4.84
N PHE A 46 6.14 -7.75 -4.18
CA PHE A 46 6.95 -6.57 -4.50
C PHE A 46 7.38 -6.54 -5.98
N ASP A 47 7.91 -7.66 -6.48
CA ASP A 47 8.34 -7.79 -7.89
C ASP A 47 7.19 -7.58 -8.89
N PHE A 48 5.96 -7.93 -8.50
CA PHE A 48 4.78 -7.73 -9.32
C PHE A 48 4.43 -6.25 -9.41
N ILE A 49 4.49 -5.52 -8.29
CA ILE A 49 4.29 -4.07 -8.24
C ILE A 49 5.39 -3.35 -9.04
N ASP A 50 6.64 -3.77 -8.91
CA ASP A 50 7.77 -3.20 -9.67
C ASP A 50 7.57 -3.38 -11.19
N ARG A 51 7.08 -4.56 -11.60
CA ARG A 51 6.74 -4.80 -13.01
C ARG A 51 5.62 -3.87 -13.48
N ILE A 52 4.55 -3.71 -12.72
CA ILE A 52 3.46 -2.77 -13.07
C ILE A 52 4.02 -1.36 -13.19
N LYS A 53 4.81 -0.91 -12.22
CA LYS A 53 5.43 0.42 -12.24
C LYS A 53 6.28 0.61 -13.50
N SER A 54 7.08 -0.37 -13.90
CA SER A 54 7.91 -0.27 -15.11
C SER A 54 7.07 -0.10 -16.40
N LEU A 55 5.94 -0.81 -16.50
CA LEU A 55 5.04 -0.72 -17.66
C LEU A 55 4.29 0.62 -17.67
N VAL A 56 3.85 1.08 -16.51
CA VAL A 56 3.15 2.37 -16.38
C VAL A 56 4.10 3.54 -16.65
N GLU A 57 5.34 3.49 -16.16
CA GLU A 57 6.36 4.52 -16.44
C GLU A 57 6.78 4.54 -17.92
N ALA A 58 6.75 3.40 -18.62
CA ALA A 58 7.02 3.37 -20.05
C ALA A 58 5.95 4.11 -20.88
N GLU A 59 4.70 4.13 -20.40
CA GLU A 59 3.58 4.81 -21.06
C GLU A 59 3.43 6.27 -20.59
N CYS A 60 3.56 6.51 -19.29
CA CYS A 60 3.35 7.81 -18.66
C CYS A 60 4.36 8.11 -17.55
N PRO A 61 5.59 8.56 -17.93
CA PRO A 61 6.67 8.78 -16.98
C PRO A 61 6.30 9.79 -15.88
N GLY A 62 6.49 9.40 -14.62
CA GLY A 62 6.33 10.27 -13.45
C GLY A 62 4.90 10.73 -13.14
N VAL A 63 3.88 10.11 -13.76
CA VAL A 63 2.48 10.49 -13.57
C VAL A 63 1.81 9.70 -12.45
N VAL A 64 2.01 8.39 -12.43
CA VAL A 64 1.28 7.49 -11.52
C VAL A 64 2.17 7.13 -10.33
N SER A 65 1.69 7.42 -9.12
CA SER A 65 2.39 7.06 -7.89
C SER A 65 2.37 5.56 -7.63
N CYS A 66 3.42 5.04 -7.00
CA CYS A 66 3.47 3.67 -6.51
C CYS A 66 2.33 3.40 -5.51
N ALA A 67 1.98 4.40 -4.69
CA ALA A 67 0.85 4.35 -3.78
C ALA A 67 -0.50 4.06 -4.50
N ASP A 68 -0.76 4.72 -5.63
CA ASP A 68 -1.98 4.45 -6.42
C ASP A 68 -1.91 3.13 -7.17
N ILE A 69 -0.72 2.69 -7.61
CA ILE A 69 -0.53 1.36 -8.20
C ILE A 69 -0.94 0.27 -7.22
N ILE A 70 -0.49 0.35 -5.96
CA ILE A 70 -0.88 -0.63 -4.92
C ILE A 70 -2.40 -0.63 -4.74
N ALA A 71 -3.01 0.56 -4.60
CA ALA A 71 -4.44 0.69 -4.34
C ALA A 71 -5.30 0.14 -5.50
N LEU A 72 -4.92 0.43 -6.75
CA LEU A 72 -5.60 -0.07 -7.93
C LEU A 72 -5.37 -1.58 -8.12
N SER A 73 -4.15 -2.06 -7.90
CA SER A 73 -3.82 -3.50 -8.00
C SER A 73 -4.60 -4.33 -6.99
N ALA A 74 -4.80 -3.81 -5.77
CA ALA A 74 -5.60 -4.47 -4.75
C ALA A 74 -7.08 -4.59 -5.18
N ARG A 75 -7.66 -3.50 -5.71
CA ARG A 75 -9.03 -3.51 -6.23
C ARG A 75 -9.17 -4.47 -7.41
N ASP A 76 -8.24 -4.44 -8.36
CA ASP A 76 -8.26 -5.32 -9.52
C ASP A 76 -8.11 -6.79 -9.13
N SER A 77 -7.30 -7.08 -8.12
CA SER A 77 -7.15 -8.45 -7.56
C SER A 77 -8.46 -8.95 -6.96
N ILE A 78 -9.19 -8.10 -6.24
CA ILE A 78 -10.49 -8.44 -5.64
C ILE A 78 -11.55 -8.64 -6.74
N ALA A 79 -11.58 -7.78 -7.75
CA ALA A 79 -12.48 -7.94 -8.88
C ALA A 79 -12.19 -9.24 -9.66
N ALA A 80 -10.91 -9.58 -9.87
CA ALA A 80 -10.49 -10.78 -10.57
C ALA A 80 -10.86 -12.08 -9.85
N THR A 81 -11.00 -12.06 -8.52
CA THR A 81 -11.44 -13.22 -7.72
C THR A 81 -12.97 -13.28 -7.56
N GLY A 82 -13.72 -12.46 -8.31
CA GLY A 82 -15.19 -12.42 -8.26
C GLY A 82 -15.76 -11.52 -7.17
N GLY A 83 -14.92 -10.71 -6.52
CA GLY A 83 -15.32 -9.71 -5.54
C GLY A 83 -15.97 -8.48 -6.18
N PRO A 84 -16.44 -7.54 -5.34
CA PRO A 84 -17.09 -6.33 -5.82
C PRO A 84 -16.11 -5.42 -6.57
N TYR A 85 -16.65 -4.63 -7.50
CA TYR A 85 -15.90 -3.57 -8.16
C TYR A 85 -16.27 -2.22 -7.54
N TRP A 86 -15.26 -1.41 -7.22
CA TRP A 86 -15.45 -0.03 -6.81
C TRP A 86 -14.43 0.88 -7.49
N LYS A 87 -14.76 2.17 -7.55
CA LYS A 87 -13.85 3.21 -8.04
C LYS A 87 -12.89 3.59 -6.91
N VAL A 88 -11.61 3.32 -7.11
CA VAL A 88 -10.55 3.73 -6.18
C VAL A 88 -10.26 5.23 -6.40
N PRO A 89 -10.27 6.07 -5.35
CA PRO A 89 -9.79 7.45 -5.46
C PRO A 89 -8.30 7.44 -5.79
N THR A 90 -7.86 8.23 -6.77
CA THR A 90 -6.44 8.38 -7.14
C THR A 90 -5.93 9.78 -6.81
N GLY A 91 -4.62 9.99 -6.94
CA GLY A 91 -3.92 11.22 -6.59
C GLY A 91 -3.05 11.10 -5.34
N ARG A 92 -2.77 9.87 -4.86
CA ARG A 92 -1.80 9.66 -3.77
C ARG A 92 -0.41 10.03 -4.26
N ARG A 93 0.47 10.41 -3.33
CA ARG A 93 1.88 10.69 -3.61
C ARG A 93 2.74 9.68 -2.87
N ASP A 94 3.90 9.41 -3.44
CA ASP A 94 4.84 8.46 -2.86
C ASP A 94 5.57 9.06 -1.66
N GLY A 95 5.61 8.30 -0.57
CA GLY A 95 6.39 8.59 0.63
C GLY A 95 7.88 8.40 0.38
N VAL A 96 8.70 9.18 1.07
CA VAL A 96 10.18 9.10 0.98
C VAL A 96 10.82 8.57 2.26
N ILE A 97 10.00 8.30 3.28
CA ILE A 97 10.43 7.80 4.59
C ILE A 97 9.83 6.42 4.76
N SER A 98 10.64 5.47 5.22
CA SER A 98 10.22 4.11 5.58
C SER A 98 10.83 3.79 6.93
N ASN A 99 9.99 3.45 7.91
CA ASN A 99 10.42 3.28 9.29
C ASN A 99 9.93 1.95 9.88
N LEU A 100 10.88 1.06 10.18
CA LEU A 100 10.63 -0.24 10.81
C LEU A 100 9.85 -0.12 12.13
N VAL A 101 10.17 0.87 12.97
CA VAL A 101 9.54 1.02 14.30
C VAL A 101 8.07 1.37 14.15
N GLU A 102 7.73 2.22 13.18
CA GLU A 102 6.34 2.56 12.90
C GLU A 102 5.57 1.35 12.37
N ALA A 103 6.14 0.57 11.45
CA ALA A 103 5.53 -0.68 11.00
C ALA A 103 5.29 -1.68 12.13
N ARG A 104 6.28 -1.84 13.02
CA ARG A 104 6.19 -2.75 14.16
C ARG A 104 5.10 -2.34 15.16
N ASN A 105 4.97 -1.04 15.43
CA ASN A 105 4.05 -0.56 16.47
C ASN A 105 2.61 -0.46 15.99
N ASN A 106 2.40 -0.22 14.69
CA ASN A 106 1.07 0.03 14.15
C ASN A 106 0.42 -1.18 13.47
N ILE A 107 1.18 -2.21 13.07
CA ILE A 107 0.59 -3.44 12.55
C ILE A 107 0.22 -4.36 13.72
N PRO A 108 -1.07 -4.70 13.89
CA PRO A 108 -1.50 -5.57 14.98
C PRO A 108 -0.92 -6.97 14.82
N ALA A 109 -0.37 -7.50 15.90
CA ALA A 109 0.02 -8.89 15.99
C ALA A 109 -1.21 -9.83 15.94
N PRO A 110 -1.07 -11.07 15.45
CA PRO A 110 -2.17 -12.04 15.38
C PRO A 110 -2.70 -12.50 16.75
N PHE A 111 -2.00 -12.15 17.83
CA PHE A 111 -2.36 -12.44 19.21
C PHE A 111 -2.91 -11.22 19.97
N HIS A 112 -3.27 -10.12 19.27
CA HIS A 112 -3.98 -9.00 19.90
C HIS A 112 -5.42 -9.39 20.27
N ASN A 113 -5.87 -8.93 21.45
CA ASN A 113 -7.24 -9.08 21.92
C ASN A 113 -8.14 -7.94 21.38
N ILE A 114 -9.44 -8.21 21.29
CA ILE A 114 -10.48 -7.28 20.78
C ILE A 114 -11.03 -6.36 21.90
N THR A 115 -10.35 -6.27 23.05
CA THR A 115 -10.75 -5.41 24.18
C THR A 115 -10.69 -3.94 23.82
#